data_AF-B9TL54-F1
#
_entry.id   AF-B9TL54-F1
#
_cell.length_a   1.000
_cell.length_b   1.000
_cell.length_c   1.000
_cell.angle_alpha   90.00
_cell.angle_beta   90.00
_cell.angle_gamma   90.00
#
_symmetry.space_group_name_H-M   'P 1'
#
loop_
_entity.id
_entity.type
_entity.pdbx_description
1 polymer ?
#
loop_
_entity_poly.entity_id
_entity_poly.type
_entity_poly.pdbx_seq_one_letter_code
_entity_poly.pdbx_strand_id
1 'polypeptide(L)'
;MAFASLWIVLLCNRAFWTRLIDGRDLTRLDDVLFVVGIGLTLAMILNVVLGVLAVGRLRRPVLIFFIVLAATTSAFVDRYGVGIDRTMVQNVFETDPAEAAELVDGPFLAWVLVVGVLPSLWLARVRVRVREGSALRTVMWRSGFVVVNLIGAVLLFAIFSAEYASVIRNDRGLRYQFNPLNAVYSTFRYVQPKQTTPSTVHVGLDASRPEVRRGLTSPSIFVLVVGETARVTDFSLEGHERRTNPQLEAADVLSFDN
;
A
#
# COMPACT_ATOMS: atom_id res chain seq x y z
N MET A 1 -3.13 -0.84 -22.92
CA MET A 1 -3.02 0.30 -22.00
C MET A 1 -4.39 0.56 -21.44
N ALA A 2 -5.33 1.17 -22.17
CA ALA A 2 -6.71 1.37 -21.70
C ALA A 2 -7.37 0.13 -21.07
N PHE A 3 -7.37 -1.01 -21.76
CA PHE A 3 -7.90 -2.26 -21.21
C PHE A 3 -7.19 -2.72 -19.93
N ALA A 4 -5.86 -2.63 -19.88
CA ALA A 4 -5.08 -3.01 -18.70
C ALA A 4 -5.34 -2.06 -17.52
N SER A 5 -5.42 -0.76 -17.78
CA SER A 5 -5.75 0.24 -16.75
C SER A 5 -7.15 0.00 -16.20
N LEU A 6 -8.15 -0.25 -17.07
CA LEU A 6 -9.51 -0.55 -16.64
C LEU A 6 -9.59 -1.86 -15.85
N TRP A 7 -8.89 -2.90 -16.31
CA TRP A 7 -8.77 -4.17 -15.58
C TRP A 7 -8.21 -3.96 -14.17
N ILE A 8 -7.10 -3.23 -14.05
CA ILE A 8 -6.48 -2.91 -12.77
C ILE A 8 -7.42 -2.10 -11.88
N VAL A 9 -8.03 -1.04 -12.42
CA VAL A 9 -8.92 -0.15 -11.65
C VAL A 9 -10.15 -0.89 -11.15
N LEU A 10 -10.74 -1.78 -11.93
CA LEU A 10 -11.97 -2.47 -11.53
C LEU A 10 -11.70 -3.68 -10.63
N LEU A 11 -10.69 -4.49 -10.95
CA LEU A 11 -10.49 -5.79 -10.28
C LEU A 11 -9.45 -5.73 -9.15
N CYS A 12 -8.40 -4.91 -9.28
CA CYS A 12 -7.30 -4.88 -8.31
C CYS A 12 -7.45 -3.78 -7.24
N ASN A 13 -8.64 -3.20 -7.08
CA ASN A 13 -8.86 -2.04 -6.21
C ASN A 13 -10.13 -2.16 -5.36
N ARG A 14 -10.52 -3.38 -4.99
CA ARG A 14 -11.76 -3.63 -4.25
C ARG A 14 -11.81 -2.90 -2.91
N ALA A 15 -10.77 -2.96 -2.08
CA ALA A 15 -10.71 -2.24 -0.82
C ALA A 15 -10.87 -0.72 -1.01
N PHE A 16 -10.19 -0.15 -2.00
CA PHE A 16 -10.33 1.26 -2.36
C PHE A 16 -11.78 1.60 -2.70
N TRP A 17 -12.45 0.80 -3.54
CA TRP A 17 -13.86 1.01 -3.89
C TRP A 17 -14.79 0.91 -2.69
N THR A 18 -14.59 -0.12 -1.86
CA THR A 18 -15.41 -0.36 -0.68
C THR A 18 -15.32 0.83 0.27
N ARG A 19 -14.10 1.31 0.54
CA ARG A 19 -13.84 2.45 1.43
C ARG A 19 -14.29 3.80 0.86
N LEU A 20 -14.23 3.97 -0.46
CA LEU A 20 -14.71 5.19 -1.14
C LEU A 20 -16.24 5.30 -1.13
N ILE A 21 -16.92 4.16 -1.26
CA ILE A 21 -18.39 4.06 -1.29
C ILE A 21 -18.96 4.08 0.13
N ASP A 22 -18.18 3.66 1.12
CA ASP A 22 -18.59 3.68 2.52
C ASP A 22 -19.04 5.09 2.95
N GLY A 23 -20.27 5.21 3.44
CA GLY A 23 -20.90 6.48 3.79
C GLY A 23 -21.49 7.29 2.62
N ARG A 24 -21.50 6.78 1.39
CA ARG A 24 -22.17 7.42 0.22
C ARG A 24 -23.51 6.78 -0.12
N ASP A 25 -24.43 7.59 -0.64
CA ASP A 25 -25.74 7.12 -1.08
C ASP A 25 -25.75 6.91 -2.60
N LEU A 26 -25.59 5.65 -3.03
CA LEU A 26 -25.58 5.29 -4.45
C LEU A 26 -26.95 5.42 -5.16
N THR A 27 -28.00 5.84 -4.46
CA THR A 27 -29.26 6.23 -5.12
C THR A 27 -29.19 7.65 -5.70
N ARG A 28 -28.27 8.48 -5.19
CA ARG A 28 -28.08 9.85 -5.67
C ARG A 28 -27.17 9.90 -6.89
N LEU A 29 -27.65 10.57 -7.94
CA LEU A 29 -26.90 10.71 -9.19
C LEU A 29 -25.52 11.35 -8.97
N ASP A 30 -25.42 12.36 -8.09
CA ASP A 30 -24.16 13.08 -7.82
C ASP A 30 -23.08 12.13 -7.26
N ASP A 31 -23.43 11.28 -6.30
CA ASP A 31 -22.51 10.31 -5.69
C ASP A 31 -22.09 9.26 -6.71
N VAL A 32 -23.01 8.76 -7.53
CA VAL A 32 -22.70 7.82 -8.61
C VAL A 32 -21.78 8.44 -9.65
N LEU A 33 -22.06 9.67 -10.08
CA LEU A 33 -21.21 10.40 -11.02
C LEU A 33 -19.81 10.64 -10.46
N PHE A 34 -19.70 10.95 -9.18
CA PHE A 34 -18.40 11.09 -8.52
C PHE A 34 -17.62 9.77 -8.49
N VAL A 35 -18.25 8.65 -8.09
CA VAL A 35 -17.62 7.33 -8.03
C VAL A 35 -17.16 6.85 -9.42
N VAL A 36 -17.98 7.05 -10.45
CA VAL A 36 -17.60 6.75 -11.83
C VAL A 36 -16.50 7.70 -12.30
N GLY A 37 -16.62 8.99 -11.96
CA GLY A 37 -15.66 10.04 -12.31
C GLY A 37 -14.27 9.75 -11.77
N ILE A 38 -14.16 9.37 -10.48
CA ILE A 38 -12.86 9.01 -9.89
C ILE A 38 -12.29 7.72 -10.50
N GLY A 39 -13.11 6.72 -10.82
CA GLY A 39 -12.65 5.54 -11.56
C GLY A 39 -12.08 5.86 -12.92
N LEU A 40 -12.76 6.73 -13.66
CA LEU A 40 -12.29 7.18 -14.96
C LEU A 40 -11.01 8.01 -14.85
N THR A 41 -10.92 8.93 -13.90
CA THR A 41 -9.71 9.71 -13.61
C THR A 41 -8.53 8.78 -13.29
N LEU A 42 -8.72 7.79 -12.42
CA LEU A 42 -7.69 6.84 -12.04
C LEU A 42 -7.25 5.96 -13.22
N ALA A 43 -8.19 5.51 -14.06
CA ALA A 43 -7.88 4.78 -15.29
C ALA A 43 -7.09 5.65 -16.29
N MET A 44 -7.44 6.94 -16.40
CA MET A 44 -6.72 7.90 -17.24
C MET A 44 -5.31 8.18 -16.71
N ILE A 45 -5.13 8.33 -15.39
CA ILE A 45 -3.80 8.47 -14.77
C ILE A 45 -2.94 7.22 -15.03
N LEU A 46 -3.49 6.01 -14.87
CA LEU A 46 -2.79 4.77 -15.21
C LEU A 46 -2.46 4.70 -16.71
N ASN A 47 -3.36 5.16 -17.58
CA ASN A 47 -3.09 5.27 -19.02
C ASN A 47 -1.93 6.23 -19.31
N VAL A 48 -1.82 7.34 -18.59
CA VAL A 48 -0.68 8.27 -18.70
C VAL A 48 0.60 7.57 -18.26
N VAL A 49 0.62 6.95 -17.08
CA VAL A 49 1.79 6.23 -16.53
C VAL A 49 2.25 5.12 -17.49
N LEU A 50 1.36 4.23 -17.88
CA LEU A 50 1.66 3.16 -18.85
C LEU A 50 2.01 3.75 -20.22
N GLY A 51 1.33 4.82 -20.61
CA GLY A 51 1.57 5.55 -21.84
C GLY A 51 2.97 6.15 -21.90
N VAL A 52 3.58 6.53 -20.78
CA VAL A 52 4.96 7.04 -20.71
C VAL A 52 5.98 5.90 -20.58
N LEU A 53 5.71 4.89 -19.75
CA LEU A 53 6.66 3.82 -19.45
C LEU A 53 6.73 2.70 -20.50
N ALA A 54 5.60 2.32 -21.09
CA ALA A 54 5.48 1.15 -21.95
C ALA A 54 5.88 1.46 -23.42
N VAL A 55 7.16 1.81 -23.63
CA VAL A 55 7.75 2.23 -24.92
C VAL A 55 8.25 1.03 -25.74
N GLY A 56 7.95 0.98 -27.04
CA GLY A 56 8.62 0.05 -27.97
C GLY A 56 8.61 -1.40 -27.51
N ARG A 57 9.81 -2.00 -27.34
CA ARG A 57 9.98 -3.38 -26.84
C ARG A 57 9.62 -3.53 -25.36
N LEU A 58 9.75 -2.47 -24.56
CA LEU A 58 9.36 -2.46 -23.14
C LEU A 58 7.84 -2.46 -22.93
N ARG A 59 7.05 -2.26 -23.98
CA ARG A 59 5.58 -2.16 -23.85
C ARG A 59 4.97 -3.38 -23.17
N ARG A 60 5.38 -4.58 -23.56
CA ARG A 60 4.86 -5.83 -22.99
C ARG A 60 5.33 -6.06 -21.55
N PRO A 61 6.65 -6.05 -21.25
CA PRO A 61 7.11 -6.30 -19.88
C PRO A 61 6.57 -5.26 -18.89
N VAL A 62 6.45 -3.99 -19.27
CA VAL A 62 5.87 -2.96 -18.39
C VAL A 62 4.40 -3.26 -18.10
N LEU A 63 3.58 -3.61 -19.09
CA LEU A 63 2.18 -3.94 -18.85
C LEU A 63 2.03 -5.19 -17.96
N ILE A 64 2.82 -6.23 -18.22
CA ILE A 64 2.83 -7.46 -17.42
C ILE A 64 3.23 -7.13 -15.98
N PHE A 65 4.30 -6.35 -15.79
CA PHE A 65 4.76 -5.91 -14.49
C PHE A 65 3.67 -5.18 -13.71
N PHE A 66 3.00 -4.19 -14.31
CA PHE A 66 1.93 -3.45 -13.64
C PHE A 66 0.70 -4.31 -13.31
N ILE A 67 0.34 -5.28 -14.16
CA ILE A 67 -0.79 -6.19 -13.91
C ILE A 67 -0.46 -7.13 -12.75
N VAL A 68 0.72 -7.76 -12.76
CA VAL A 68 1.15 -8.65 -11.68
C VAL A 68 1.32 -7.87 -10.38
N LEU A 69 1.98 -6.71 -10.43
CA LEU A 69 2.15 -5.84 -9.26
C LEU A 69 0.78 -5.47 -8.67
N ALA A 70 -0.18 -5.05 -9.49
CA ALA A 70 -1.52 -4.72 -9.02
C ALA A 70 -2.24 -5.91 -8.39
N ALA A 71 -2.11 -7.11 -8.96
CA ALA A 71 -2.70 -8.32 -8.41
C ALA A 71 -2.08 -8.69 -7.05
N THR A 72 -0.75 -8.64 -6.94
CA THR A 72 -0.04 -8.90 -5.68
C THR A 72 -0.42 -7.88 -4.61
N THR A 73 -0.37 -6.59 -4.93
CA THR A 73 -0.65 -5.54 -3.96
C THR A 73 -2.14 -5.52 -3.57
N SER A 74 -3.05 -5.79 -4.50
CA SER A 74 -4.48 -5.93 -4.17
C SER A 74 -4.77 -7.08 -3.23
N ALA A 75 -4.12 -8.23 -3.40
CA ALA A 75 -4.29 -9.35 -2.47
C ALA A 75 -3.86 -8.99 -1.04
N PHE A 76 -2.77 -8.24 -0.88
CA PHE A 76 -2.35 -7.74 0.43
C PHE A 76 -3.34 -6.71 1.00
N VAL A 77 -3.71 -5.70 0.22
CA VAL A 77 -4.59 -4.62 0.67
C VAL A 77 -5.98 -5.16 1.03
N ASP A 78 -6.57 -6.02 0.19
CA ASP A 78 -7.92 -6.55 0.39
C ASP A 78 -7.99 -7.51 1.58
N ARG A 79 -6.92 -8.25 1.86
CA ARG A 79 -6.89 -9.27 2.92
C ARG A 79 -6.56 -8.70 4.29
N TYR A 80 -5.54 -7.85 4.35
CA TYR A 80 -5.04 -7.32 5.63
C TYR A 80 -5.62 -5.95 5.96
N GLY A 81 -6.35 -5.32 5.03
CA GLY A 81 -6.95 -3.99 5.23
C GLY A 81 -5.93 -2.84 5.31
N VAL A 82 -4.66 -3.13 5.06
CA VAL A 82 -3.55 -2.18 5.18
C VAL A 82 -3.31 -1.49 3.85
N GLY A 83 -3.08 -0.18 3.87
CA GLY A 83 -2.55 0.56 2.72
C GLY A 83 -1.05 0.35 2.54
N ILE A 84 -0.57 0.35 1.30
CA ILE A 84 0.86 0.25 0.98
C ILE A 84 1.48 1.64 1.04
N ASP A 85 1.90 2.03 2.25
CA ASP A 85 2.67 3.24 2.49
C ASP A 85 4.18 2.96 2.49
N ARG A 86 4.99 3.98 2.82
CA ARG A 86 6.45 3.85 2.88
C ARG A 86 6.89 2.83 3.93
N THR A 87 6.20 2.78 5.07
CA THR A 87 6.54 1.86 6.16
C THR A 87 6.25 0.42 5.77
N MET A 88 5.14 0.15 5.09
CA MET A 88 4.85 -1.18 4.57
C MET A 88 5.87 -1.63 3.51
N VAL A 89 6.32 -0.72 2.65
CA VAL A 89 7.42 -1.04 1.74
C VAL A 89 8.70 -1.34 2.52
N GLN A 90 9.04 -0.51 3.53
CA GLN A 90 10.20 -0.77 4.39
C GLN A 90 10.11 -2.15 5.06
N ASN A 91 8.96 -2.51 5.63
CA ASN A 91 8.72 -3.81 6.21
C ASN A 91 9.02 -4.90 5.18
N VAL A 92 8.43 -4.86 3.99
CA VAL A 92 8.71 -5.87 2.95
C VAL A 92 10.20 -5.98 2.58
N PHE A 93 10.96 -4.88 2.59
CA PHE A 93 12.40 -4.89 2.29
C PHE A 93 13.28 -5.34 3.48
N GLU A 94 12.82 -5.15 4.72
CA GLU A 94 13.56 -5.47 5.95
C GLU A 94 13.10 -6.79 6.62
N THR A 95 11.96 -7.34 6.21
CA THR A 95 11.32 -8.55 6.75
C THR A 95 12.13 -9.81 6.43
N ASP A 96 12.14 -10.74 7.39
CA ASP A 96 12.72 -12.08 7.22
C ASP A 96 11.88 -12.94 6.25
N PRO A 97 12.49 -13.71 5.33
CA PRO A 97 11.76 -14.59 4.42
C PRO A 97 10.80 -15.58 5.09
N ALA A 98 11.09 -16.02 6.33
CA ALA A 98 10.20 -16.90 7.09
C ALA A 98 8.90 -16.20 7.47
N GLU A 99 8.96 -14.97 8.00
CA GLU A 99 7.79 -14.16 8.33
C GLU A 99 6.97 -13.81 7.08
N ALA A 100 7.65 -13.48 5.98
CA ALA A 100 6.98 -13.16 4.72
C ALA A 100 6.22 -14.37 4.13
N ALA A 101 6.74 -15.58 4.32
CA ALA A 101 6.11 -16.81 3.82
C ALA A 101 4.77 -17.10 4.52
N GLU A 102 4.61 -16.72 5.80
CA GLU A 102 3.35 -16.88 6.54
C GLU A 102 2.20 -16.05 5.97
N LEU A 103 2.53 -14.94 5.29
CA LEU A 103 1.55 -14.06 4.65
C LEU A 103 1.04 -14.58 3.29
N VAL A 104 1.75 -15.55 2.70
CA VAL A 104 1.44 -16.13 1.39
C VAL A 104 0.72 -17.46 1.57
N ASP A 105 -0.58 -17.46 1.29
CA ASP A 105 -1.40 -18.67 1.40
C ASP A 105 -2.07 -19.06 0.06
N GLY A 106 -2.83 -20.15 0.08
CA GLY A 106 -3.49 -20.68 -1.12
C GLY A 106 -4.38 -19.65 -1.85
N PRO A 107 -5.33 -18.99 -1.16
CA PRO A 107 -6.15 -17.92 -1.73
C PRO A 107 -5.34 -16.76 -2.31
N PHE A 108 -4.27 -16.31 -1.65
CA PHE A 108 -3.39 -15.27 -2.17
C PHE A 108 -2.77 -15.70 -3.51
N LEU A 109 -2.20 -16.91 -3.57
CA LEU A 109 -1.60 -17.45 -4.79
C LEU A 109 -2.63 -17.63 -5.91
N ALA A 110 -3.84 -18.11 -5.58
CA ALA A 110 -4.92 -18.26 -6.53
C ALA A 110 -5.35 -16.91 -7.13
N TRP A 111 -5.45 -15.86 -6.31
CA TRP A 111 -5.78 -14.52 -6.79
C TRP A 111 -4.70 -13.96 -7.72
N VAL A 112 -3.43 -14.01 -7.31
CA VAL A 112 -2.31 -13.53 -8.13
C VAL A 112 -2.24 -14.31 -9.45
N LEU A 113 -2.48 -15.63 -9.42
CA LEU A 113 -2.50 -16.46 -10.61
C LEU A 113 -3.63 -16.05 -11.56
N VAL A 114 -4.87 -15.91 -11.07
CA VAL A 114 -6.04 -15.64 -11.90
C VAL A 114 -6.10 -14.19 -12.40
N VAL A 115 -5.84 -13.21 -11.52
CA VAL A 115 -6.02 -11.78 -11.82
C VAL A 115 -4.73 -11.12 -12.32
N GLY A 116 -3.57 -11.69 -12.00
CA GLY A 116 -2.26 -11.21 -12.43
C GLY A 116 -1.65 -12.03 -13.57
N VAL A 117 -1.38 -13.31 -13.31
CA VAL A 117 -0.57 -14.16 -14.21
C VAL A 117 -1.34 -14.57 -15.47
N LEU A 118 -2.58 -15.06 -15.35
CA LEU A 118 -3.38 -15.45 -16.52
C LEU A 118 -3.59 -14.31 -17.53
N PRO A 119 -4.04 -13.09 -17.13
CA PRO A 119 -4.17 -11.99 -18.07
C PRO A 119 -2.81 -11.53 -18.62
N SER A 120 -1.73 -11.65 -17.85
CA SER A 120 -0.37 -11.37 -18.33
C SER A 120 0.10 -12.37 -19.39
N LEU A 121 -0.19 -13.67 -19.21
CA LEU A 121 0.11 -14.71 -20.19
C LEU A 121 -0.73 -14.54 -21.46
N TRP A 122 -2.00 -14.17 -21.31
CA TRP A 122 -2.84 -13.83 -22.45
C TRP A 122 -2.26 -12.63 -23.21
N LEU A 123 -1.91 -11.55 -22.50
CA LEU A 123 -1.28 -10.36 -23.08
C LEU A 123 0.05 -10.68 -23.77
N ALA A 124 0.85 -11.61 -23.22
CA ALA A 124 2.11 -12.05 -23.83
C ALA A 124 1.90 -12.79 -25.15
N ARG A 125 0.82 -13.58 -25.24
CA ARG A 125 0.44 -14.32 -26.47
C ARG A 125 -0.25 -13.47 -27.52
N VAL A 126 -0.92 -12.39 -27.13
CA VAL A 126 -1.49 -11.44 -28.10
C VAL A 126 -0.37 -10.86 -28.95
N ARG A 127 -0.42 -11.12 -30.26
CA ARG A 127 0.47 -10.48 -31.23
C ARG A 127 0.14 -9.00 -31.28
N VAL A 128 0.76 -8.21 -30.41
CA VAL A 128 0.78 -6.76 -30.53
C VAL A 128 1.55 -6.48 -31.81
N ARG A 129 0.83 -6.29 -32.92
CA ARG A 129 1.39 -5.75 -34.16
C ARG A 129 1.94 -4.39 -33.79
N VAL A 130 3.26 -4.30 -33.61
CA VAL A 130 3.94 -3.01 -33.64
C VAL A 130 3.66 -2.51 -35.04
N ARG A 131 2.82 -1.48 -35.13
CA ARG A 131 2.39 -0.94 -36.42
C ARG A 131 3.67 -0.53 -37.13
N GLU A 132 4.02 -1.26 -38.20
CA GLU A 132 5.18 -1.00 -39.06
C GLU A 132 4.93 0.28 -39.87
N GLY A 133 4.79 1.40 -39.17
CA GLY A 133 4.72 2.74 -39.73
C GLY A 133 5.94 3.53 -39.30
N SER A 134 6.19 4.65 -39.98
CA SER A 134 7.20 5.63 -39.61
C SER A 134 7.22 5.86 -38.09
N ALA A 135 8.39 5.78 -37.46
CA ALA A 135 8.57 5.94 -36.02
C ALA A 135 7.89 7.23 -35.50
N LEU A 136 7.89 8.28 -36.32
CA LEU A 136 7.23 9.56 -36.05
C LEU A 136 5.72 9.40 -35.81
N ARG A 137 5.03 8.59 -36.62
CA ARG A 137 3.58 8.36 -36.49
C ARG A 137 3.26 7.60 -35.21
N THR A 138 4.12 6.65 -34.82
CA THR A 138 3.96 5.88 -33.57
C THR A 138 4.16 6.79 -32.34
N VAL A 139 5.16 7.67 -32.38
CA VAL A 139 5.38 8.67 -31.33
C VAL A 139 4.19 9.63 -31.27
N MET A 140 3.72 10.16 -32.39
CA MET A 140 2.61 11.11 -32.44
C MET A 140 1.31 10.54 -31.85
N TRP A 141 0.90 9.33 -32.26
CA TRP A 141 -0.30 8.67 -31.70
C TRP A 141 -0.20 8.43 -30.21
N ARG A 142 0.99 8.10 -29.74
CA ARG A 142 1.24 7.84 -28.32
C ARG A 142 1.23 9.12 -27.51
N SER A 143 1.90 10.17 -27.98
CA SER A 143 1.85 11.49 -27.36
C SER A 143 0.41 11.99 -27.31
N GLY A 144 -0.35 11.82 -28.40
CA GLY A 144 -1.78 12.12 -28.42
C GLY A 144 -2.57 11.31 -27.38
N PHE A 145 -2.32 10.00 -27.26
CA PHE A 145 -2.94 9.17 -26.23
C PHE A 145 -2.63 9.65 -24.81
N VAL A 146 -1.37 9.98 -24.51
CA VAL A 146 -0.96 10.49 -23.20
C VAL A 146 -1.61 11.84 -22.92
N VAL A 147 -1.56 12.77 -23.88
CA VAL A 147 -2.12 14.12 -23.73
C VAL A 147 -3.64 14.08 -23.53
N VAL A 148 -4.36 13.28 -24.33
CA VAL A 148 -5.82 13.14 -24.19
C VAL A 148 -6.20 12.58 -22.82
N ASN A 149 -5.50 11.55 -22.33
CA ASN A 149 -5.78 11.02 -20.99
C ASN A 149 -5.39 12.00 -19.88
N LEU A 150 -4.29 12.74 -20.06
CA LEU A 150 -3.86 13.75 -19.09
C LEU A 150 -4.88 14.89 -18.99
N ILE A 151 -5.31 15.45 -20.13
CA ILE A 151 -6.34 16.48 -20.18
C ILE A 151 -7.65 15.96 -19.60
N GLY A 152 -8.07 14.76 -19.99
CA GLY A 152 -9.28 14.14 -19.45
C GLY A 152 -9.24 13.98 -17.93
N ALA A 153 -8.13 13.51 -17.38
CA ALA A 153 -7.94 13.37 -15.93
C ALA A 153 -8.00 14.74 -15.23
N VAL A 154 -7.35 15.77 -15.78
CA VAL A 154 -7.38 17.13 -15.23
C VAL A 154 -8.79 17.72 -15.26
N LEU A 155 -9.53 17.53 -16.37
CA LEU A 155 -10.91 18.02 -16.50
C LEU A 155 -11.84 17.34 -15.50
N LEU A 156 -11.79 16.01 -15.39
CA LEU A 156 -12.59 15.28 -14.40
C LEU A 156 -12.21 15.66 -12.96
N PHE A 157 -10.91 15.85 -12.70
CA PHE A 157 -10.46 16.34 -11.40
C PHE A 157 -11.03 17.73 -11.08
N ALA A 158 -11.06 18.64 -12.07
CA ALA A 158 -11.62 19.97 -11.90
C ALA A 158 -13.14 19.94 -11.65
N ILE A 159 -13.87 19.12 -12.41
CA ILE A 159 -15.34 18.95 -12.29
C ILE A 159 -15.73 18.51 -10.88
N PHE A 160 -15.01 17.54 -10.30
CA PHE A 160 -15.31 16.97 -8.98
C PHE A 160 -14.38 17.45 -7.86
N SER A 161 -13.80 18.65 -8.03
CA SER A 161 -12.71 19.13 -7.16
C SER A 161 -13.10 19.26 -5.68
N ALA A 162 -14.36 19.61 -5.39
CA ALA A 162 -14.87 19.72 -4.03
C ALA A 162 -14.98 18.35 -3.34
N GLU A 163 -15.46 17.35 -4.07
CA GLU A 163 -15.59 15.97 -3.61
C GLU A 163 -14.22 15.34 -3.40
N TYR A 164 -13.26 15.56 -4.31
CA TYR A 164 -11.87 15.16 -4.11
C TYR A 164 -11.27 15.78 -2.84
N ALA A 165 -11.49 17.08 -2.62
CA ALA A 165 -10.99 17.76 -1.43
C ALA A 165 -11.59 17.19 -0.14
N SER A 166 -12.88 16.84 -0.16
CA SER A 166 -13.56 16.17 0.96
C SER A 166 -12.97 14.79 1.25
N VAL A 167 -12.81 13.94 0.23
CA VAL A 167 -12.23 12.60 0.38
C VAL A 167 -10.80 12.67 0.93
N ILE A 168 -9.96 13.55 0.36
CA ILE A 168 -8.56 13.69 0.83
C ILE A 168 -8.51 14.21 2.27
N ARG A 169 -9.43 15.10 2.66
CA ARG A 169 -9.47 15.66 4.02
C ARG A 169 -9.91 14.63 5.05
N ASN A 170 -10.95 13.86 4.73
CA ASN A 170 -11.58 12.92 5.65
C ASN A 170 -10.89 11.56 5.68
N ASP A 171 -10.26 11.17 4.57
CA ASP A 171 -9.61 9.87 4.44
C ASP A 171 -8.28 9.95 3.66
N ARG A 172 -7.27 10.52 4.33
CA ARG A 172 -5.90 10.60 3.79
C ARG A 172 -5.30 9.23 3.49
N GLY A 173 -5.79 8.18 4.14
CA GLY A 173 -5.31 6.81 4.02
C GLY A 173 -5.71 6.15 2.70
N LEU A 174 -6.82 6.58 2.09
CA LEU A 174 -7.40 5.97 0.89
C LEU A 174 -6.40 5.84 -0.27
N ARG A 175 -5.52 6.85 -0.45
CA ARG A 175 -4.50 6.84 -1.51
C ARG A 175 -3.51 5.67 -1.41
N TYR A 176 -3.28 5.14 -0.21
CA TYR A 176 -2.38 4.00 -0.01
C TYR A 176 -3.03 2.66 -0.36
N GLN A 177 -4.34 2.64 -0.60
CA GLN A 177 -5.06 1.44 -1.05
C GLN A 177 -5.21 1.36 -2.58
N PHE A 178 -4.89 2.44 -3.32
CA PHE A 178 -5.02 2.45 -4.77
C PHE A 178 -3.83 1.76 -5.48
N ASN A 179 -4.07 0.54 -5.96
CA ASN A 179 -3.11 -0.31 -6.64
C ASN A 179 -3.02 -0.01 -8.14
N PRO A 180 -1.84 -0.16 -8.75
CA PRO A 180 -0.52 -0.39 -8.15
C PRO A 180 0.25 0.91 -7.84
N LEU A 181 -0.37 2.08 -8.02
CA LEU A 181 0.35 3.36 -7.88
C LEU A 181 0.82 3.61 -6.44
N ASN A 182 0.09 3.10 -5.44
CA ASN A 182 0.51 3.08 -4.04
C ASN A 182 1.91 2.46 -3.86
N ALA A 183 2.14 1.25 -4.38
CA ALA A 183 3.40 0.55 -4.26
C ALA A 183 4.52 1.26 -5.03
N VAL A 184 4.24 1.75 -6.25
CA VAL A 184 5.22 2.50 -7.04
C VAL A 184 5.64 3.79 -6.32
N TYR A 185 4.66 4.57 -5.84
CA TYR A 185 4.91 5.82 -5.13
C TYR A 185 5.64 5.60 -3.80
N SER A 186 5.17 4.65 -2.99
CA SER A 186 5.76 4.33 -1.68
C SER A 186 7.18 3.78 -1.82
N THR A 187 7.46 2.96 -2.83
CA THR A 187 8.81 2.48 -3.14
C THR A 187 9.72 3.63 -3.57
N PHE A 188 9.24 4.51 -4.45
CA PHE A 188 9.99 5.70 -4.85
C PHE A 188 10.33 6.60 -3.65
N ARG A 189 9.39 6.77 -2.71
CA ARG A 189 9.61 7.52 -1.46
C ARG A 189 10.54 6.80 -0.48
N TYR A 190 10.54 5.47 -0.48
CA TYR A 190 11.44 4.67 0.36
C TYR A 190 12.90 4.84 -0.06
N VAL A 191 13.20 4.71 -1.37
CA VAL A 191 14.56 4.77 -1.91
C VAL A 191 15.15 6.20 -1.94
N GLN A 192 14.33 7.23 -1.80
CA GLN A 192 14.84 8.59 -1.70
C GLN A 192 15.66 8.76 -0.41
N PRO A 193 16.87 9.36 -0.50
CA PRO A 193 17.70 9.64 0.67
C PRO A 193 16.88 10.40 1.71
N LYS A 194 16.96 9.99 2.99
CA LYS A 194 16.41 10.79 4.08
C LYS A 194 17.15 12.15 4.03
N GLN A 195 16.43 13.22 3.71
CA GLN A 195 16.99 14.57 3.60
C GLN A 195 17.61 15.05 4.92
N THR A 196 17.29 14.38 6.02
CA THR A 196 17.96 14.47 7.31
C THR A 196 18.02 13.07 7.91
N THR A 197 19.22 12.49 8.02
CA THR A 197 19.46 11.60 9.16
C THR A 197 19.40 12.53 10.38
N PRO A 198 18.39 12.44 11.26
CA PRO A 198 18.48 13.14 12.52
C PRO A 198 19.83 12.77 13.14
N SER A 199 20.64 13.75 13.49
CA SER A 199 21.91 13.49 14.18
C SER A 199 21.56 12.62 15.37
N THR A 200 22.21 11.46 15.52
CA THR A 200 22.01 10.60 16.67
C THR A 200 22.25 11.43 17.93
N VAL A 201 21.17 11.84 18.59
CA VAL A 201 21.25 12.62 19.81
C VAL A 201 21.73 11.64 20.86
N HIS A 202 22.90 11.90 21.41
CA HIS A 202 23.39 11.09 22.52
C HIS A 202 22.55 11.45 23.75
N VAL A 203 21.89 10.46 24.33
CA VAL A 203 21.08 10.58 25.54
C VAL A 203 21.84 9.92 26.69
N GLY A 204 21.71 10.45 27.91
CA GLY A 204 22.36 9.90 29.11
C GLY A 204 23.85 10.20 29.20
N LEU A 205 24.30 11.34 28.67
CA LEU A 205 25.70 11.80 28.79
C LEU A 205 26.10 12.10 30.25
N ASP A 206 25.11 12.36 31.10
CA ASP A 206 25.19 12.58 32.54
C ASP A 206 24.96 11.29 33.36
N ALA A 207 24.66 10.16 32.70
CA ALA A 207 24.43 8.89 33.39
C ALA A 207 25.73 8.40 34.04
N SER A 208 25.81 8.54 35.36
CA SER A 208 26.85 7.95 36.18
C SER A 208 26.32 6.72 36.90
N ARG A 209 27.14 5.68 37.03
CA ARG A 209 26.82 4.59 37.96
C ARG A 209 26.97 5.16 39.38
N PRO A 210 25.92 5.19 40.20
CA PRO A 210 26.11 5.54 41.60
C PRO A 210 27.13 4.58 42.20
N GLU A 211 28.03 5.08 43.05
CA GLU A 211 28.91 4.21 43.84
C GLU A 211 28.04 3.13 44.47
N VAL A 212 28.39 1.87 44.19
CA VAL A 212 27.68 0.64 44.57
C VAL A 212 26.89 0.89 45.85
N ARG A 213 25.55 0.87 45.78
CA ARG A 213 24.68 1.06 46.96
C ARG A 213 25.28 0.23 48.09
N ARG A 214 25.87 0.92 49.08
CA ARG A 214 26.46 0.28 50.26
C ARG A 214 25.35 -0.54 50.91
N GLY A 215 25.43 -1.88 50.81
CA GLY A 215 24.45 -2.78 51.42
C GLY A 215 23.83 -3.85 50.50
N LEU A 216 24.06 -3.84 49.17
CA LEU A 216 23.67 -5.00 48.34
C LEU A 216 24.74 -6.10 48.45
N THR A 217 24.40 -7.19 49.13
CA THR A 217 25.29 -8.35 49.39
C THR A 217 25.27 -9.39 48.29
N SER A 218 24.48 -9.20 47.22
CA SER A 218 24.34 -10.15 46.12
C SER A 218 24.21 -9.42 44.77
N PRO A 219 24.62 -10.06 43.65
CA PRO A 219 24.50 -9.47 42.32
C PRO A 219 23.04 -9.22 41.94
N SER A 220 22.76 -8.05 41.35
CA SER A 220 21.45 -7.73 40.78
C SER A 220 21.37 -8.21 39.33
N ILE A 221 20.35 -8.99 38.98
CA ILE A 221 20.05 -9.38 37.59
C ILE A 221 18.82 -8.61 37.13
N PHE A 222 18.94 -7.94 35.98
CA PHE A 222 17.83 -7.27 35.32
C PHE A 222 17.56 -7.97 33.99
N VAL A 223 16.30 -8.33 33.75
CA VAL A 223 15.83 -8.96 32.51
C VAL A 223 14.81 -8.03 31.88
N LEU A 224 15.07 -7.60 30.65
CA LEU A 224 14.13 -6.85 29.83
C LEU A 224 13.55 -7.78 28.77
N VAL A 225 12.23 -7.95 28.79
CA VAL A 225 11.49 -8.70 27.76
C VAL A 225 10.85 -7.69 26.82
N VAL A 226 11.25 -7.70 25.56
CA VAL A 226 10.67 -6.84 24.51
C VAL A 226 9.64 -7.67 23.76
N GLY A 227 8.35 -7.39 23.98
CA GLY A 227 7.26 -8.02 23.23
C GLY A 227 7.18 -7.51 21.79
N GLU A 228 6.48 -8.25 20.93
CA GLU A 228 6.37 -7.93 19.50
C GLU A 228 5.01 -7.29 19.15
N THR A 229 3.93 -8.08 19.16
CA THR A 229 2.60 -7.64 18.70
C THR A 229 1.52 -7.68 19.80
N ALA A 230 1.90 -8.03 21.03
CA ALA A 230 0.97 -8.11 22.16
C ALA A 230 0.36 -6.73 22.48
N ARG A 231 -0.97 -6.64 22.59
CA ARG A 231 -1.70 -5.37 22.79
C ARG A 231 -2.38 -5.32 24.14
N VAL A 232 -2.29 -4.18 24.80
CA VAL A 232 -2.88 -3.94 26.13
C VAL A 232 -4.38 -4.28 26.20
N THR A 233 -5.13 -4.04 25.12
CA THR A 233 -6.58 -4.32 25.05
C THR A 233 -6.94 -5.79 25.16
N ASP A 234 -5.99 -6.69 24.92
CA ASP A 234 -6.16 -8.14 24.99
C ASP A 234 -5.57 -8.72 26.28
N PHE A 235 -5.12 -7.89 27.22
CA PHE A 235 -4.53 -8.31 28.49
C PHE A 235 -5.59 -8.33 29.58
N SER A 236 -5.78 -9.48 30.23
CA SER A 236 -6.73 -9.63 31.32
C SER A 236 -6.34 -8.85 32.57
N LEU A 237 -5.04 -8.60 32.75
CA LEU A 237 -4.51 -7.71 33.79
C LEU A 237 -5.06 -6.28 33.67
N GLU A 238 -5.47 -5.89 32.46
CA GLU A 238 -5.98 -4.55 32.14
C GLU A 238 -7.48 -4.56 31.81
N GLY A 239 -8.20 -5.60 32.27
CA GLY A 239 -9.67 -5.66 32.18
C GLY A 239 -10.24 -6.37 30.95
N HIS A 240 -9.42 -7.06 30.16
CA HIS A 240 -9.95 -7.94 29.09
C HIS A 240 -10.81 -9.08 29.68
N GLU A 241 -11.97 -9.35 29.07
CA GLU A 241 -12.97 -10.30 29.61
C GLU A 241 -12.46 -11.74 29.74
N ARG A 242 -11.56 -12.16 28.85
CA ARG A 242 -10.93 -13.48 28.89
C ARG A 242 -9.67 -13.42 29.73
N ARG A 243 -9.44 -14.42 30.60
CA ARG A 243 -8.18 -14.57 31.36
C ARG A 243 -7.01 -14.97 30.45
N THR A 244 -6.38 -13.99 29.81
CA THR A 244 -5.25 -14.17 28.88
C THR A 244 -3.90 -14.21 29.60
N ASN A 245 -3.78 -13.66 30.81
CA ASN A 245 -2.54 -13.62 31.58
C ASN A 245 -2.63 -14.31 32.96
N PRO A 246 -3.20 -15.53 33.10
CA PRO A 246 -3.52 -16.13 34.40
C PRO A 246 -2.30 -16.40 35.29
N GLN A 247 -1.12 -16.63 34.69
CA GLN A 247 0.11 -16.86 35.44
C GLN A 247 0.71 -15.56 35.99
N LEU A 248 0.58 -14.46 35.24
CA LEU A 248 1.03 -13.14 35.69
C LEU A 248 0.09 -12.56 36.74
N GLU A 249 -1.21 -12.81 36.62
CA GLU A 249 -2.21 -12.44 37.65
C GLU A 249 -1.94 -13.14 38.99
N ALA A 250 -1.43 -14.38 38.96
CA ALA A 250 -1.04 -15.11 40.16
C ALA A 250 0.31 -14.65 40.74
N ALA A 251 1.05 -13.81 40.02
CA ALA A 251 2.31 -13.23 40.47
C ALA A 251 2.08 -11.80 40.99
N ASP A 252 2.91 -11.36 41.95
CA ASP A 252 2.88 -9.98 42.48
C ASP A 252 3.52 -9.02 41.47
N VAL A 253 2.81 -8.75 40.37
CA VAL A 253 3.28 -7.95 39.23
C VAL A 253 2.69 -6.54 39.24
N LEU A 254 3.49 -5.58 38.79
CA LEU A 254 3.02 -4.23 38.45
C LEU A 254 2.65 -4.20 36.98
N SER A 255 1.41 -3.82 36.69
CA SER A 255 0.87 -3.67 35.34
C SER A 255 0.61 -2.18 35.05
N PHE A 256 0.74 -1.78 33.79
CA PHE A 256 0.65 -0.38 33.35
C PHE A 256 -0.33 -0.28 32.17
N ASP A 257 -1.31 0.61 32.29
CA ASP A 257 -2.49 0.73 31.42
C ASP A 257 -2.48 1.95 30.47
N ASN A 258 -1.38 2.72 30.44
CA ASN A 258 -1.27 4.00 29.70
C ASN A 258 -0.46 3.91 28.40
#